data_AF-A0A849WS71-F1
#
_entry.id   AF-A0A849WS71-F1
#
_cell.length_a   1.000
_cell.length_b   1.000
_cell.length_c   1.000
_cell.angle_alpha   90.00
_cell.angle_beta   90.00
_cell.angle_gamma   90.00
#
_symmetry.space_group_name_H-M   'P 1'
#
loop_
_entity.id
_entity.type
_entity.pdbx_description
1 polymer ?
#
loop_
_entity_poly.entity_id
_entity_poly.type
_entity_poly.pdbx_seq_one_letter_code
_entity_poly.pdbx_strand_id
1 'polypeptide(L)'
;MANETEENLESFFQTQSVGSNTSVPLNCESEEVINALPEFEFSEETIASDFTQKGISIYSPPTSDGKFPCGMTKFEYSAIRYYTGHGYGAINTALRSQNKDTYEKYQMLSKVTNRGLYKIKPYIGFVRRGTYLPEAEVINHSLVGRIVKYFAFTSTSSSAGWSANNRFIIYSKTCRNVAPISLHPNENEVLCPAGLEFRILRLKTNGSSNISQNVFIMEEVDNEELFIDP
;
A
#
# COMPACT_ATOMS: atom_id res chain seq x y z
N MET A 1 -21.63 24.97 15.04
CA MET A 1 -22.10 24.04 13.99
C MET A 1 -21.01 23.08 13.51
N ALA A 2 -19.89 22.87 14.24
CA ALA A 2 -18.81 21.94 13.83
C ALA A 2 -18.83 20.59 14.57
N ASN A 3 -19.61 20.43 15.65
CA ASN A 3 -19.56 19.22 16.49
C ASN A 3 -20.38 18.02 15.95
N GLU A 4 -21.46 18.24 15.19
CA GLU A 4 -22.34 17.15 14.74
C GLU A 4 -21.78 16.34 13.55
N THR A 5 -20.83 16.90 12.81
CA THR A 5 -20.09 16.19 11.74
C THR A 5 -18.93 15.34 12.26
N GLU A 6 -18.41 15.64 13.45
CA GLU A 6 -17.18 15.04 14.00
C GLU A 6 -17.42 13.70 14.71
N GLU A 7 -18.52 13.55 15.47
CA GLU A 7 -18.94 12.26 16.05
C GLU A 7 -19.38 11.25 14.97
N ASN A 8 -19.93 11.77 13.86
CA ASN A 8 -20.45 10.96 12.77
C ASN A 8 -19.32 10.19 12.06
N LEU A 9 -18.17 10.85 11.86
CA LEU A 9 -16.97 10.22 11.32
C LEU A 9 -16.45 9.11 12.24
N GLU A 10 -16.45 9.27 13.57
CA GLU A 10 -16.00 8.24 14.52
C GLU A 10 -16.89 6.99 14.52
N SER A 11 -18.21 7.17 14.53
CA SER A 11 -19.14 6.05 14.40
C SER A 11 -19.00 5.36 13.04
N PHE A 12 -18.73 6.13 11.97
CA PHE A 12 -18.47 5.61 10.64
C PHE A 12 -17.13 4.86 10.55
N PHE A 13 -16.07 5.32 11.25
CA PHE A 13 -14.74 4.67 11.29
C PHE A 13 -14.73 3.37 12.13
N GLN A 14 -15.60 3.24 13.13
CA GLN A 14 -15.68 2.05 14.00
C GLN A 14 -16.62 0.97 13.45
N THR A 15 -17.68 1.34 12.72
CA THR A 15 -18.72 0.40 12.27
C THR A 15 -18.37 -0.39 11.01
N GLN A 16 -17.35 0.00 10.24
CA GLN A 16 -16.94 -0.75 9.04
C GLN A 16 -16.09 -2.01 9.30
N SER A 17 -16.03 -2.54 10.53
CA SER A 17 -15.50 -3.89 10.74
C SER A 17 -16.57 -4.94 10.41
N VAL A 18 -16.78 -5.25 9.13
CA VAL A 18 -17.63 -6.38 8.74
C VAL A 18 -17.00 -7.13 7.57
N GLY A 19 -16.74 -8.42 7.77
CA GLY A 19 -16.41 -9.34 6.68
C GLY A 19 -15.58 -10.53 7.14
N SER A 20 -16.24 -11.67 7.36
CA SER A 20 -15.65 -12.93 7.78
C SER A 20 -14.71 -13.55 6.73
N ASN A 21 -13.77 -14.36 7.20
CA ASN A 21 -12.80 -15.19 6.46
C ASN A 21 -13.43 -16.09 5.37
N THR A 22 -13.74 -15.51 4.23
CA THR A 22 -13.83 -16.23 2.95
C THR A 22 -12.82 -15.62 2.00
N SER A 23 -12.08 -16.43 1.26
CA SER A 23 -11.11 -15.97 0.25
C SER A 23 -11.80 -15.07 -0.77
N VAL A 24 -11.78 -13.77 -0.54
CA VAL A 24 -12.33 -12.78 -1.47
C VAL A 24 -11.52 -12.90 -2.76
N PRO A 25 -12.15 -13.09 -3.94
CA PRO A 25 -11.41 -13.12 -5.20
C PRO A 25 -10.71 -11.78 -5.44
N LEU A 26 -9.58 -11.81 -6.15
CA LEU A 26 -8.91 -10.57 -6.55
C LEU A 26 -9.83 -9.75 -7.45
N ASN A 27 -10.06 -8.49 -7.08
CA ASN A 27 -10.91 -7.58 -7.84
C ASN A 27 -10.05 -6.81 -8.83
N CYS A 28 -10.16 -7.12 -10.12
CA CYS A 28 -9.32 -6.55 -11.17
C CYS A 28 -9.90 -5.26 -11.74
N GLU A 29 -9.04 -4.42 -12.29
CA GLU A 29 -9.46 -3.37 -13.21
C GLU A 29 -10.09 -3.94 -14.48
N SER A 30 -10.80 -3.08 -15.21
CA SER A 30 -11.33 -3.45 -16.53
C SER A 30 -10.19 -3.70 -17.53
N GLU A 31 -10.45 -4.54 -18.55
CA GLU A 31 -9.50 -4.76 -19.63
C GLU A 31 -9.15 -3.46 -20.37
N GLU A 32 -10.10 -2.53 -20.50
CA GLU A 32 -9.88 -1.21 -21.09
C GLU A 32 -8.81 -0.42 -20.32
N VAL A 33 -8.93 -0.35 -18.99
CA VAL A 33 -7.94 0.33 -18.12
C VAL A 33 -6.59 -0.36 -18.20
N ILE A 34 -6.55 -1.71 -18.18
CA ILE A 34 -5.30 -2.48 -18.23
C ILE A 34 -4.60 -2.30 -19.58
N ASN A 35 -5.35 -2.34 -20.68
CA ASN A 35 -4.80 -2.19 -22.03
C ASN A 35 -4.40 -0.75 -22.35
N ALA A 36 -4.95 0.23 -21.64
CA ALA A 36 -4.57 1.64 -21.73
C ALA A 36 -3.27 1.98 -20.97
N LEU A 37 -2.72 1.05 -20.17
CA LEU A 37 -1.45 1.27 -19.50
C LEU A 37 -0.33 1.49 -20.54
N PRO A 38 0.56 2.48 -20.34
CA PRO A 38 1.67 2.71 -21.26
C PRO A 38 2.57 1.48 -21.34
N GLU A 39 3.32 1.35 -22.43
CA GLU A 39 4.37 0.34 -22.52
C GLU A 39 5.33 0.49 -21.34
N PHE A 40 5.75 -0.63 -20.76
CA PHE A 40 6.64 -0.58 -19.62
C PHE A 40 8.07 -0.33 -20.09
N GLU A 41 8.77 0.61 -19.44
CA GLU A 41 10.10 1.07 -19.86
C GLU A 41 11.19 -0.02 -19.81
N PHE A 42 10.98 -1.10 -19.05
CA PHE A 42 11.94 -2.19 -18.93
C PHE A 42 11.49 -3.42 -19.71
N SER A 43 12.44 -3.99 -20.47
CA SER A 43 12.24 -5.27 -21.15
C SER A 43 12.09 -6.42 -20.14
N GLU A 44 11.46 -7.52 -20.56
CA GLU A 44 11.38 -8.74 -19.73
C GLU A 44 12.75 -9.28 -19.34
N GLU A 45 13.75 -9.20 -20.23
CA GLU A 45 15.12 -9.65 -19.95
C GLU A 45 15.78 -8.79 -18.87
N THR A 46 15.59 -7.47 -18.95
CA THR A 46 16.07 -6.51 -17.95
C THR A 46 15.48 -6.83 -16.57
N ILE A 47 14.16 -7.04 -16.49
CA ILE A 47 13.48 -7.37 -15.22
C ILE A 47 13.94 -8.73 -14.69
N ALA A 48 14.08 -9.74 -15.57
CA ALA A 48 14.54 -11.07 -15.18
C ALA A 48 15.97 -11.05 -14.61
N SER A 49 16.87 -10.28 -15.23
CA SER A 49 18.24 -10.10 -14.74
C SER A 49 18.25 -9.42 -13.36
N ASP A 50 17.47 -8.35 -13.19
CA ASP A 50 17.35 -7.64 -11.91
C ASP A 50 16.82 -8.54 -10.79
N PHE A 51 15.76 -9.31 -11.07
CA PHE A 51 15.15 -10.23 -10.12
C PHE A 51 16.12 -11.34 -9.72
N THR A 52 16.87 -11.88 -10.69
CA THR A 52 17.89 -12.89 -10.44
C THR A 52 19.00 -12.37 -9.54
N GLN A 53 19.51 -11.17 -9.81
CA GLN A 53 20.55 -10.53 -8.98
C GLN A 53 20.09 -10.27 -7.55
N LYS A 54 18.78 -10.04 -7.35
CA LYS A 54 18.16 -9.83 -6.04
C LYS A 54 17.67 -11.12 -5.36
N GLY A 55 17.78 -12.28 -6.03
CA GLY A 55 17.27 -13.55 -5.52
C GLY A 55 15.75 -13.62 -5.44
N ILE A 56 15.03 -12.87 -6.28
CA ILE A 56 13.56 -12.86 -6.32
C ILE A 56 13.08 -14.03 -7.15
N SER A 57 12.26 -14.90 -6.54
CA SER A 57 11.65 -16.03 -7.25
C SER A 57 10.56 -15.55 -8.22
N ILE A 58 10.61 -16.06 -9.45
CA ILE A 58 9.55 -15.86 -10.44
C ILE A 58 8.54 -17.00 -10.27
N TYR A 59 7.30 -16.66 -9.91
CA TYR A 59 6.23 -17.62 -9.70
C TYR A 59 5.61 -18.07 -11.03
N SER A 60 5.16 -19.33 -11.06
CA SER A 60 4.26 -19.82 -12.12
C SER A 60 2.85 -19.23 -11.96
N PRO A 61 2.05 -19.22 -13.04
CA PRO A 61 0.64 -18.83 -12.98
C PRO A 61 -0.11 -19.56 -11.85
N PRO A 62 -0.87 -18.86 -10.99
CA PRO A 62 -1.60 -19.50 -9.90
C PRO A 62 -2.94 -20.11 -10.35
N THR A 63 -3.41 -19.80 -11.56
CA THR A 63 -4.71 -20.25 -12.06
C THR A 63 -4.58 -21.50 -12.94
N SER A 64 -5.64 -22.30 -12.99
CA SER A 64 -5.69 -23.54 -13.78
C SER A 64 -5.64 -23.32 -15.29
N ASP A 65 -5.99 -22.12 -15.78
CA ASP A 65 -5.90 -21.75 -17.19
C ASP A 65 -4.52 -21.20 -17.59
N GLY A 66 -3.53 -21.26 -16.68
CA GLY A 66 -2.16 -20.87 -16.96
C GLY A 66 -1.94 -19.37 -17.06
N LYS A 67 -2.83 -18.55 -16.47
CA LYS A 67 -2.76 -17.09 -16.51
C LYS A 67 -2.41 -16.47 -15.16
N PHE A 68 -1.84 -15.28 -15.19
CA PHE A 68 -1.73 -14.46 -13.99
C PHE A 68 -3.01 -13.64 -13.81
N PRO A 69 -3.43 -13.39 -12.57
CA PRO A 69 -4.66 -12.66 -12.31
C PRO A 69 -4.54 -11.20 -12.78
N CYS A 70 -5.67 -10.59 -13.12
CA CYS A 70 -5.78 -9.20 -13.59
C CYS A 70 -4.87 -8.85 -14.79
N GLY A 71 -4.54 -9.81 -15.66
CA GLY A 71 -3.64 -9.55 -16.79
C GLY A 71 -2.23 -9.14 -16.36
N MET A 72 -1.82 -9.49 -15.13
CA MET A 72 -0.46 -9.24 -14.67
C MET A 72 0.56 -10.04 -15.50
N THR A 73 1.78 -9.53 -15.57
CA THR A 73 2.91 -10.36 -16.01
C THR A 73 3.38 -11.25 -14.86
N LYS A 74 4.18 -12.28 -15.18
CA LYS A 74 4.85 -13.09 -14.15
C LYS A 74 5.71 -12.25 -13.20
N PHE A 75 6.30 -11.16 -13.70
CA PHE A 75 7.16 -10.27 -12.91
C PHE A 75 6.36 -9.39 -11.97
N GLU A 76 5.27 -8.78 -12.44
CA GLU A 76 4.37 -7.97 -11.62
C GLU A 76 3.77 -8.79 -10.47
N TYR A 77 3.25 -9.99 -10.78
CA TYR A 77 2.72 -10.91 -9.78
C TYR A 77 3.79 -11.34 -8.76
N SER A 78 4.98 -11.69 -9.25
CA SER A 78 6.09 -12.11 -8.38
C SER A 78 6.61 -10.96 -7.51
N ALA A 79 6.61 -9.73 -8.02
CA ALA A 79 7.02 -8.54 -7.28
C ALA A 79 6.09 -8.25 -6.10
N ILE A 80 4.77 -8.30 -6.31
CA ILE A 80 3.77 -8.13 -5.25
C ILE A 80 3.93 -9.24 -4.20
N ARG A 81 4.10 -10.50 -4.63
CA ARG A 81 4.34 -11.62 -3.68
C ARG A 81 5.63 -11.45 -2.92
N TYR A 82 6.71 -11.06 -3.58
CA TYR A 82 7.99 -10.79 -2.92
C TYR A 82 7.85 -9.67 -1.88
N TYR A 83 7.20 -8.56 -2.23
CA TYR A 83 6.93 -7.45 -1.32
C TYR A 83 6.15 -7.93 -0.08
N THR A 84 4.99 -8.56 -0.30
CA THR A 84 4.08 -9.02 0.78
C THR A 84 4.63 -10.17 1.63
N GLY A 85 5.75 -10.79 1.23
CA GLY A 85 6.49 -11.73 2.07
C GLY A 85 7.63 -11.05 2.82
N HIS A 86 8.85 -11.28 2.33
CA HIS A 86 10.08 -10.85 3.00
C HIS A 86 10.75 -9.63 2.34
N GLY A 87 10.26 -9.19 1.18
CA GLY A 87 10.84 -8.10 0.41
C GLY A 87 10.54 -6.71 0.94
N TYR A 88 9.43 -6.52 1.67
CA TYR A 88 8.96 -5.20 2.13
C TYR A 88 10.05 -4.40 2.86
N GLY A 89 10.87 -5.05 3.68
CA GLY A 89 11.86 -4.40 4.53
C GLY A 89 12.94 -3.71 3.71
N ALA A 90 13.54 -4.45 2.76
CA ALA A 90 14.59 -3.92 1.90
C ALA A 90 14.06 -2.85 0.94
N ILE A 91 12.92 -3.12 0.29
CA ILE A 91 12.28 -2.18 -0.65
C ILE A 91 11.91 -0.87 0.05
N ASN A 92 11.17 -0.94 1.15
CA ASN A 92 10.72 0.28 1.83
C ASN A 92 11.87 1.04 2.47
N THR A 93 12.93 0.36 2.93
CA THR A 93 14.14 1.05 3.43
C THR A 93 14.81 1.83 2.30
N ALA A 94 14.97 1.21 1.13
CA ALA A 94 15.56 1.86 -0.03
C ALA A 94 14.75 3.07 -0.51
N LEU A 95 13.43 2.91 -0.62
CA LEU A 95 12.54 3.98 -1.09
C LEU A 95 12.41 5.13 -0.07
N ARG A 96 12.53 4.87 1.23
CA ARG A 96 12.58 5.92 2.26
C ARG A 96 13.95 6.60 2.33
N SER A 97 14.99 5.92 1.85
CA SER A 97 16.33 6.50 1.85
C SER A 97 16.38 7.67 0.88
N GLN A 98 17.01 8.76 1.29
CA GLN A 98 17.42 9.84 0.38
C GLN A 98 18.76 9.51 -0.30
N ASN A 99 19.20 8.24 -0.25
CA ASN A 99 20.43 7.78 -0.85
C ASN A 99 20.15 7.25 -2.27
N LYS A 100 20.77 7.90 -3.26
CA LYS A 100 20.57 7.60 -4.67
C LYS A 100 20.89 6.15 -5.02
N ASP A 101 22.05 5.64 -4.62
CA ASP A 101 22.51 4.28 -4.96
C ASP A 101 21.56 3.20 -4.41
N THR A 102 21.06 3.41 -3.19
CA THR A 102 20.12 2.49 -2.54
C THR A 102 18.75 2.55 -3.21
N TYR A 103 18.27 3.74 -3.57
CA TYR A 103 17.03 3.93 -4.32
C TYR A 103 17.10 3.27 -5.70
N GLU A 104 18.14 3.56 -6.49
CA GLU A 104 18.33 3.00 -7.84
C GLU A 104 18.36 1.47 -7.82
N LYS A 105 18.96 0.87 -6.78
CA LYS A 105 18.96 -0.58 -6.60
C LYS A 105 17.55 -1.19 -6.55
N TYR A 106 16.53 -0.48 -6.04
CA TYR A 106 15.17 -1.01 -5.88
C TYR A 106 14.11 -0.31 -6.74
N GLN A 107 14.50 0.70 -7.52
CA GLN A 107 13.57 1.50 -8.34
C GLN A 107 12.82 0.63 -9.35
N MET A 108 13.51 -0.26 -10.08
CA MET A 108 12.87 -1.15 -11.06
C MET A 108 11.84 -2.05 -10.40
N LEU A 109 12.20 -2.71 -9.29
CA LEU A 109 11.27 -3.56 -8.54
C LEU A 109 10.06 -2.78 -8.01
N SER A 110 10.27 -1.54 -7.56
CA SER A 110 9.18 -0.64 -7.15
C SER A 110 8.24 -0.33 -8.31
N LYS A 111 8.77 0.05 -9.48
CA LYS A 111 7.98 0.33 -10.69
C LYS A 111 7.20 -0.90 -11.17
N VAL A 112 7.82 -2.08 -11.19
CA VAL A 112 7.16 -3.35 -11.52
C VAL A 112 6.02 -3.66 -10.53
N THR A 113 6.26 -3.43 -9.22
CA THR A 113 5.25 -3.65 -8.19
C THR A 113 4.08 -2.68 -8.34
N ASN A 114 4.34 -1.38 -8.50
CA ASN A 114 3.30 -0.36 -8.73
C ASN A 114 2.47 -0.67 -9.99
N ARG A 115 3.12 -1.08 -11.10
CA ARG A 115 2.41 -1.47 -12.31
C ARG A 115 1.47 -2.65 -12.10
N GLY A 116 1.90 -3.68 -11.37
CA GLY A 116 1.03 -4.78 -10.98
C GLY A 116 -0.16 -4.32 -10.13
N LEU A 117 0.08 -3.46 -9.15
CA LEU A 117 -0.96 -2.90 -8.29
C LEU A 117 -2.02 -2.12 -9.09
N TYR A 118 -1.62 -1.39 -10.13
CA TYR A 118 -2.57 -0.65 -10.98
C TYR A 118 -3.56 -1.53 -11.74
N LYS A 119 -3.28 -2.83 -11.91
CA LYS A 119 -4.20 -3.77 -12.55
C LYS A 119 -5.27 -4.31 -11.58
N ILE A 120 -5.13 -4.06 -10.29
CA ILE A 120 -6.12 -4.40 -9.26
C ILE A 120 -7.04 -3.20 -9.10
N LYS A 121 -8.35 -3.40 -8.93
CA LYS A 121 -9.30 -2.31 -8.68
C LYS A 121 -8.96 -1.56 -7.36
N PRO A 122 -9.15 -0.23 -7.28
CA PRO A 122 -8.90 0.51 -6.07
C PRO A 122 -9.77 0.01 -4.92
N TYR A 123 -9.17 -0.07 -3.74
CA TYR A 123 -9.88 -0.19 -2.49
C TYR A 123 -10.20 1.23 -1.99
N ILE A 124 -11.43 1.68 -2.24
CA ILE A 124 -11.92 2.97 -1.74
C ILE A 124 -12.54 2.72 -0.37
N GLY A 125 -11.97 3.33 0.67
CA GLY A 125 -12.43 3.18 2.03
C GLY A 125 -11.30 3.20 3.06
N PHE A 126 -11.64 2.89 4.31
CA PHE A 126 -10.67 2.97 5.39
C PHE A 126 -9.75 1.76 5.45
N VAL A 127 -8.48 2.07 5.68
CA VAL A 127 -7.45 1.09 5.96
C VAL A 127 -6.67 1.50 7.21
N ARG A 128 -6.11 0.51 7.90
CA ARG A 128 -5.46 0.69 9.20
C ARG A 128 -4.03 0.16 9.16
N ARG A 129 -3.13 0.91 9.79
CA ARG A 129 -1.72 0.51 9.96
C ARG A 129 -1.28 0.80 11.38
N GLY A 130 -0.56 -0.13 11.99
CA GLY A 130 0.25 0.18 13.17
C GLY A 130 1.72 0.08 12.86
N THR A 131 2.51 0.97 13.44
CA THR A 131 3.96 0.98 13.29
C THR A 131 4.61 1.68 14.48
N TYR A 132 5.91 1.50 14.63
CA TYR A 132 6.74 2.35 15.45
C TYR A 132 7.32 3.45 14.57
N LEU A 133 7.21 4.71 15.00
CA LEU A 133 7.79 5.86 14.31
C LEU A 133 8.86 6.49 15.20
N PRO A 134 9.97 6.98 14.61
CA PRO A 134 10.84 7.93 15.28
C PRO A 134 10.07 9.21 15.66
N GLU A 135 10.51 9.90 16.70
CA GLU A 135 9.86 11.13 17.20
C GLU A 135 9.72 12.21 16.12
N ALA A 136 10.75 12.39 15.28
CA ALA A 136 10.71 13.32 14.15
C ALA A 136 9.56 13.03 13.17
N GLU A 137 9.26 11.74 12.94
CA GLU A 137 8.14 11.35 12.09
C GLU A 137 6.79 11.55 12.80
N VAL A 138 6.71 11.31 14.11
CA VAL A 138 5.51 11.64 14.90
C VAL A 138 5.19 13.13 14.78
N ILE A 139 6.20 14.01 14.87
CA ILE A 139 6.03 15.46 14.71
C ILE A 139 5.50 15.79 13.31
N ASN A 140 6.06 15.18 12.25
CA ASN A 140 5.56 15.39 10.88
C ASN A 140 4.08 15.06 10.73
N HIS A 141 3.60 14.02 11.40
CA HIS A 141 2.20 13.57 11.36
C HIS A 141 1.29 14.29 12.37
N SER A 142 1.85 15.14 13.24
CA SER A 142 1.07 15.86 14.26
C SER A 142 0.49 17.18 13.77
N LEU A 143 0.90 17.66 12.59
CA LEU A 143 0.44 18.92 12.00
C LEU A 143 -0.79 18.69 11.12
N VAL A 144 -1.98 18.98 11.65
CA VAL A 144 -3.25 18.91 10.90
C VAL A 144 -3.19 19.81 9.66
N GLY A 145 -3.72 19.30 8.54
CA GLY A 145 -3.70 19.94 7.23
C GLY A 145 -2.41 19.71 6.43
N ARG A 146 -1.32 19.24 7.07
CA ARG A 146 -0.07 18.95 6.39
C ARG A 146 -0.23 17.79 5.40
N ILE A 147 0.40 17.90 4.24
CA ILE A 147 0.55 16.82 3.27
C ILE A 147 1.92 16.16 3.49
N VAL A 148 1.92 14.84 3.60
CA VAL A 148 3.13 14.03 3.79
C VAL A 148 3.26 13.07 2.61
N LYS A 149 4.41 13.13 1.93
CA LYS A 149 4.75 12.21 0.84
C LYS A 149 5.34 10.91 1.38
N TYR A 150 4.78 9.80 0.94
CA TYR A 150 5.23 8.45 1.28
C TYR A 150 5.95 7.86 0.08
N PHE A 151 7.27 8.02 0.04
CA PHE A 151 8.11 7.49 -1.05
C PHE A 151 8.07 5.96 -1.16
N ALA A 152 7.86 5.27 -0.04
CA ALA A 152 7.73 3.83 0.02
C ALA A 152 6.27 3.39 -0.03
N PHE A 153 6.05 2.12 -0.36
CA PHE A 153 4.75 1.48 -0.21
C PHE A 153 4.27 1.53 1.25
N THR A 154 2.96 1.62 1.43
CA THR A 154 2.34 1.62 2.77
C THR A 154 1.47 0.38 2.93
N SER A 155 2.00 -0.65 3.61
CA SER A 155 1.19 -1.81 4.03
C SER A 155 0.16 -1.38 5.06
N THR A 156 -1.10 -1.71 4.78
CA THR A 156 -2.24 -1.46 5.65
C THR A 156 -3.14 -2.70 5.67
N SER A 157 -4.19 -2.69 6.48
CA SER A 157 -5.21 -3.75 6.50
C SER A 157 -6.59 -3.12 6.44
N SER A 158 -7.53 -3.76 5.75
CA SER A 158 -8.96 -3.39 5.84
C SER A 158 -9.54 -3.68 7.23
N SER A 159 -8.87 -4.53 8.01
CA SER A 159 -9.24 -4.92 9.37
C SER A 159 -8.53 -4.05 10.42
N ALA A 160 -8.02 -4.66 11.50
CA ALA A 160 -7.32 -3.96 12.57
C ALA A 160 -5.89 -3.57 12.19
N GLY A 161 -5.20 -4.29 11.30
CA GLY A 161 -3.77 -4.08 11.04
C GLY A 161 -2.88 -4.33 12.28
N TRP A 162 -1.56 -4.18 12.13
CA TRP A 162 -0.60 -4.57 13.18
C TRP A 162 -0.69 -3.72 14.45
N SER A 163 -0.50 -4.33 15.63
CA SER A 163 -0.57 -3.61 16.92
C SER A 163 0.72 -2.84 17.19
N ALA A 164 0.62 -1.52 17.45
CA ALA A 164 1.76 -0.66 17.75
C ALA A 164 1.35 0.63 18.48
N ASN A 165 2.33 1.42 18.94
CA ASN A 165 2.12 2.69 19.65
C ASN A 165 1.73 3.86 18.73
N ASN A 166 1.97 3.75 17.42
CA ASN A 166 1.43 4.67 16.42
C ASN A 166 0.46 3.93 15.51
N ARG A 167 -0.73 4.49 15.37
CA ARG A 167 -1.83 3.95 14.58
C ARG A 167 -2.24 4.94 13.52
N PHE A 168 -2.48 4.44 12.33
CA PHE A 168 -2.96 5.21 11.21
C PHE A 168 -4.33 4.68 10.79
N ILE A 169 -5.26 5.59 10.58
CA ILE A 169 -6.53 5.36 9.90
C ILE A 169 -6.49 6.21 8.65
N ILE A 170 -6.47 5.57 7.49
CA ILE A 170 -6.27 6.23 6.20
C ILE A 170 -7.53 6.03 5.37
N TYR A 171 -8.13 7.11 4.89
CA TYR A 171 -9.10 7.03 3.80
C TYR A 171 -8.35 6.82 2.49
N SER A 172 -8.39 5.59 1.98
CA SER A 172 -7.78 5.25 0.71
C SER A 172 -8.73 5.52 -0.46
N LYS A 173 -8.14 5.97 -1.57
CA LYS A 173 -8.77 6.09 -2.87
C LYS A 173 -8.12 5.17 -3.90
N THR A 174 -6.82 4.87 -3.78
CA THR A 174 -6.06 4.12 -4.78
C THR A 174 -5.19 2.98 -4.24
N CYS A 175 -5.27 2.66 -2.95
CA CYS A 175 -4.64 1.45 -2.41
C CYS A 175 -5.35 0.20 -2.95
N ARG A 176 -4.72 -0.98 -2.87
CA ARG A 176 -5.20 -2.19 -3.55
C ARG A 176 -5.32 -3.35 -2.57
N ASN A 177 -6.44 -4.06 -2.58
CA ASN A 177 -6.58 -5.26 -1.77
C ASN A 177 -5.73 -6.38 -2.38
N VAL A 178 -4.60 -6.68 -1.74
CA VAL A 178 -3.64 -7.70 -2.19
C VAL A 178 -3.74 -9.00 -1.40
N ALA A 179 -4.60 -9.06 -0.38
CA ALA A 179 -4.82 -10.26 0.43
C ALA A 179 -4.98 -11.56 -0.40
N PRO A 180 -5.69 -11.57 -1.55
CA PRO A 180 -5.87 -12.80 -2.34
C PRO A 180 -4.58 -13.34 -2.99
N ILE A 181 -3.57 -12.48 -3.18
CA ILE A 181 -2.29 -12.84 -3.81
C ILE A 181 -1.09 -12.67 -2.88
N SER A 182 -1.30 -12.20 -1.65
CA SER A 182 -0.27 -12.02 -0.63
C SER A 182 0.34 -13.37 -0.20
N LEU A 183 1.57 -13.33 0.31
CA LEU A 183 2.15 -14.47 1.03
C LEU A 183 1.53 -14.68 2.42
N HIS A 184 0.80 -13.68 2.94
CA HIS A 184 0.11 -13.70 4.23
C HIS A 184 -1.39 -13.38 4.05
N PRO A 185 -2.19 -14.26 3.44
CA PRO A 185 -3.57 -13.97 3.06
C PRO A 185 -4.50 -13.61 4.24
N ASN A 186 -4.15 -14.04 5.46
CA ASN A 186 -4.93 -13.78 6.67
C ASN A 186 -4.78 -12.36 7.23
N GLU A 187 -3.88 -11.54 6.68
CA GLU A 187 -3.65 -10.17 7.16
C GLU A 187 -4.67 -9.16 6.63
N ASN A 188 -5.51 -9.58 5.67
CA ASN A 188 -6.43 -8.69 4.95
C ASN A 188 -5.70 -7.44 4.40
N GLU A 189 -4.51 -7.67 3.84
CA GLU A 189 -3.60 -6.60 3.44
C GLU A 189 -4.20 -5.77 2.30
N VAL A 190 -4.25 -4.47 2.52
CA VAL A 190 -4.48 -3.46 1.50
C VAL A 190 -3.17 -2.70 1.33
N LEU A 191 -2.57 -2.80 0.15
CA LEU A 191 -1.28 -2.21 -0.14
C LEU A 191 -1.45 -0.89 -0.88
N CYS A 192 -0.95 0.17 -0.27
CA CYS A 192 -0.89 1.47 -0.91
C CYS A 192 0.38 1.59 -1.76
N PRO A 193 0.27 1.97 -3.05
CA PRO A 193 1.41 2.21 -3.93
C PRO A 193 2.48 3.12 -3.33
N ALA A 194 3.71 2.94 -3.78
CA ALA A 194 4.81 3.85 -3.46
C ALA A 194 4.60 5.21 -4.16
N GLY A 195 4.88 6.31 -3.45
CA GLY A 195 4.82 7.66 -3.99
C GLY A 195 3.54 8.44 -3.63
N LEU A 196 2.58 7.81 -2.95
CA LEU A 196 1.35 8.48 -2.52
C LEU A 196 1.60 9.64 -1.55
N GLU A 197 0.65 10.55 -1.51
CA GLU A 197 0.62 11.66 -0.56
C GLU A 197 -0.64 11.57 0.32
N PHE A 198 -0.46 11.83 1.60
CA PHE A 198 -1.56 11.81 2.56
C PHE A 198 -1.67 13.14 3.29
N ARG A 199 -2.89 13.66 3.38
CA ARG A 199 -3.21 14.84 4.20
C ARG A 199 -3.56 14.39 5.61
N ILE A 200 -2.91 14.99 6.61
CA ILE A 200 -3.24 14.77 8.01
C ILE A 200 -4.54 15.48 8.33
N LEU A 201 -5.56 14.73 8.74
CA LEU A 201 -6.84 15.27 9.16
C LEU A 201 -6.89 15.49 10.67
N ARG A 202 -6.31 14.57 11.45
CA ARG A 202 -6.38 14.62 12.92
C ARG A 202 -5.27 13.80 13.56
N LEU A 203 -4.84 14.24 14.74
CA LEU A 203 -4.08 13.43 15.71
C LEU A 203 -4.95 13.25 16.97
N LYS A 204 -5.03 12.02 17.46
CA LYS A 204 -5.53 11.71 18.81
C LYS A 204 -4.43 11.05 19.62
N THR A 205 -4.32 11.41 20.88
CA THR A 205 -3.45 10.75 21.84
C THR A 205 -4.33 10.01 22.83
N ASN A 206 -4.39 8.68 22.73
CA ASN A 206 -5.14 7.89 23.70
C ASN A 206 -4.27 7.72 24.95
N GLY A 207 -4.63 8.45 26.00
CA GLY A 207 -4.10 8.26 27.35
C GLY A 207 -4.92 7.21 28.08
N SER A 208 -4.56 5.93 27.96
CA SER A 208 -5.05 4.90 28.88
C SER A 208 -3.87 4.04 29.31
N SER A 209 -3.84 3.78 30.62
CA SER A 209 -2.69 3.41 31.45
C SER A 209 -1.63 2.51 30.78
N ASN A 210 -0.40 3.03 30.80
CA ASN A 210 0.92 2.44 30.52
C ASN A 210 1.50 2.52 29.09
N ILE A 211 0.74 2.86 28.05
CA ILE A 211 1.31 3.22 26.73
C ILE A 211 0.45 4.32 26.08
N SER A 212 0.99 5.53 25.93
CA SER A 212 0.36 6.56 25.11
C SER A 212 0.36 6.11 23.64
N GLN A 213 -0.82 5.96 23.05
CA GLN A 213 -0.95 5.61 21.64
C GLN A 213 -1.33 6.85 20.82
N ASN A 214 -0.54 7.16 19.79
CA ASN A 214 -0.90 8.17 18.81
C ASN A 214 -1.78 7.53 17.73
N VAL A 215 -2.89 8.18 17.39
CA VAL A 215 -3.78 7.79 16.29
C VAL A 215 -3.83 8.95 15.30
N PHE A 216 -3.24 8.74 14.12
CA PHE A 216 -3.26 9.66 13.00
C PHE A 216 -4.41 9.28 12.07
N ILE A 217 -5.29 10.25 11.80
CA ILE A 217 -6.33 10.11 10.78
C ILE A 217 -5.87 10.91 9.56
N MET A 218 -5.85 10.25 8.41
CA MET A 218 -5.34 10.82 7.17
C MET A 218 -6.25 10.48 6.00
N GLU A 219 -6.16 11.25 4.93
CA GLU A 219 -6.78 10.94 3.66
C GLU A 219 -5.75 10.97 2.54
N GLU A 220 -5.93 10.08 1.57
CA GLU A 220 -5.17 10.12 0.33
C GLU A 220 -5.50 11.38 -0.47
N VAL A 221 -4.46 12.13 -0.84
CA VAL A 221 -4.58 13.31 -1.69
C VAL A 221 -4.79 12.85 -3.13
N ASP A 222 -5.76 13.44 -3.82
CA ASP A 222 -5.94 13.22 -5.24
C ASP A 222 -4.72 13.75 -5.97
N ASN A 223 -3.95 12.87 -6.58
CA ASN A 223 -2.79 13.27 -7.35
C ASN A 223 -3.03 12.82 -8.79
N GLU A 224 -3.60 13.70 -9.61
CA GLU A 224 -3.82 13.45 -11.04
C GLU A 224 -2.49 13.14 -11.76
N GLU A 225 -1.35 13.55 -11.19
CA GLU A 225 0.00 13.38 -11.75
C GLU A 225 0.73 12.11 -11.31
N LEU A 226 0.26 11.33 -10.33
CA LEU A 226 0.85 10.01 -10.04
C LEU A 226 0.54 8.96 -11.12
N PHE A 227 -0.29 9.34 -12.10
CA PHE A 227 -0.83 8.47 -13.16
C PHE A 227 -0.31 8.84 -14.55
N ILE A 228 0.51 9.90 -14.68
CA ILE A 228 1.01 10.41 -15.96
C ILE A 228 2.47 10.88 -15.81
N ASP A 229 3.38 10.02 -15.38
CA ASP A 229 4.74 9.96 -15.96
C ASP A 229 5.46 8.66 -15.52
N PRO A 230 5.99 7.85 -16.46
CA PRO A 230 6.52 6.50 -16.23
C PRO A 230 7.84 6.38 -15.46
#